data_AF-X1S9T5-F1
#
_entry.id   AF-X1S9T5-F1
#
_cell.length_a   1.000
_cell.length_b   1.000
_cell.length_c   1.000
_cell.angle_alpha   90.00
_cell.angle_beta   90.00
_cell.angle_gamma   90.00
#
_symmetry.space_group_name_H-M   'P 1'
#
loop_
_entity.id
_entity.type
_entity.pdbx_description
1 polymer ?
#
loop_
_entity_poly.entity_id
_entity_poly.type
_entity_poly.pdbx_seq_one_letter_code
_entity_poly.pdbx_strand_id
1 'polypeptide(L)' 'MDITYKELSDSIDVVASALKKLEISKGDTVAIFSYNRPEWVVADLAVLKLGGVVVPIYHMPGHVLPAG' A
#
# COMPACT_ATOMS: atom_id res chain seq x y z
N MET A 1 1.74 -0.88 18.98
CA MET A 1 3.04 -0.30 18.59
C MET A 1 2.69 1.05 18.02
N ASP A 2 2.97 2.10 18.78
CA ASP A 2 2.62 3.46 18.38
C ASP A 2 3.76 4.03 17.53
N ILE A 3 3.40 4.74 16.47
CA ILE A 3 4.34 5.44 15.59
C ILE A 3 3.95 6.92 15.56
N THR A 4 4.94 7.79 15.52
CA THR A 4 4.69 9.22 15.32
C THR A 4 4.34 9.49 13.85
N TYR A 5 3.63 10.60 13.59
CA TYR A 5 3.39 11.07 12.22
C TYR A 5 4.68 11.30 11.45
N LYS A 6 5.76 11.70 12.12
CA LYS A 6 7.07 11.89 11.50
C LYS A 6 7.65 10.55 11.03
N GLU A 7 7.67 9.53 11.87
CA GLU A 7 8.17 8.20 11.50
C GLU A 7 7.33 7.56 10.39
N LEU A 8 6.02 7.78 10.41
CA LEU A 8 5.14 7.36 9.33
C LEU A 8 5.50 8.07 8.02
N SER A 9 5.66 9.40 8.04
CA SER A 9 6.06 10.18 6.86
C SER A 9 7.43 9.74 6.32
N ASP A 10 8.41 9.52 7.20
CA ASP A 10 9.75 9.06 6.83
C ASP A 10 9.66 7.69 6.13
N SER A 11 8.80 6.78 6.61
CA SER A 11 8.57 5.47 5.99
C SER A 11 7.90 5.58 4.62
N ILE A 12 6.90 6.46 4.48
CA ILE A 12 6.23 6.74 3.20
C ILE A 12 7.24 7.28 2.18
N ASP A 13 8.16 8.14 2.60
CA ASP A 13 9.15 8.77 1.70
C ASP A 13 10.16 7.77 1.16
N VAL A 14 10.58 6.82 2.00
CA VAL A 14 11.44 5.70 1.58
C VAL A 14 10.73 4.85 0.52
N VAL A 15 9.47 4.47 0.75
CA VAL A 15 8.72 3.63 -0.19
C VAL A 15 8.40 4.38 -1.48
N ALA A 16 7.98 5.65 -1.40
CA ALA A 16 7.71 6.48 -2.59
C ALA A 16 8.98 6.67 -3.44
N SER A 17 10.14 6.84 -2.79
CA SER A 17 11.42 6.92 -3.50
C SER A 17 11.78 5.62 -4.21
N ALA A 18 11.47 4.47 -3.62
CA ALA A 18 11.66 3.16 -4.25
C ALA A 18 10.70 2.96 -5.44
N LEU A 19 9.41 3.29 -5.27
CA LEU A 19 8.42 3.21 -6.35
C LEU A 19 8.77 4.12 -7.53
N LYS A 20 9.29 5.32 -7.27
CA LYS A 20 9.77 6.23 -8.32
C LYS A 20 10.96 5.65 -9.10
N LYS A 21 11.84 4.87 -8.45
CA LYS A 21 12.93 4.15 -9.13
C LYS A 21 12.42 2.99 -9.99
N LEU A 22 11.21 2.49 -9.71
CA LEU A 22 10.48 1.54 -10.56
C LEU A 22 9.65 2.25 -11.63
N GLU A 23 9.90 3.54 -11.86
CA GLU A 23 9.26 4.37 -12.88
C GLU A 23 7.74 4.58 -12.67
N ILE A 24 7.23 4.32 -11.47
CA ILE A 24 5.86 4.68 -11.10
C ILE A 24 5.72 6.19 -11.05
N SER A 25 4.68 6.67 -11.72
CA SER A 25 4.42 8.08 -11.97
C SER A 25 2.94 8.43 -11.78
N LYS A 26 2.63 9.72 -11.95
CA LYS A 26 1.27 10.23 -11.80
C LYS A 26 0.33 9.56 -12.80
N GLY A 27 -0.78 9.01 -12.30
CA GLY A 27 -1.78 8.32 -13.10
C GLY A 27 -1.56 6.82 -13.27
N ASP A 28 -0.38 6.30 -12.90
CA ASP A 28 -0.13 4.87 -12.93
C ASP A 28 -0.97 4.14 -11.88
N THR A 29 -1.49 2.99 -12.27
CA THR A 29 -2.30 2.15 -11.38
C THR A 29 -1.42 1.11 -10.70
N VAL A 30 -1.44 1.09 -9.37
CA VAL A 30 -0.64 0.17 -8.55
C VAL A 30 -1.58 -0.70 -7.72
N ALA A 31 -1.54 -2.01 -7.96
CA ALA A 31 -2.23 -2.98 -7.14
C ALA A 31 -1.41 -3.28 -5.88
N ILE A 32 -2.04 -3.22 -4.71
CA ILE A 32 -1.43 -3.59 -3.43
C ILE A 32 -2.14 -4.83 -2.90
N PHE A 33 -1.38 -5.92 -2.75
CA PHE A 33 -1.86 -7.16 -2.15
C PHE A 33 -1.09 -7.42 -0.85
N SER A 34 -1.80 -7.38 0.28
CA SER A 34 -1.23 -7.58 1.60
C SER A 34 -2.27 -8.12 2.59
N TYR A 35 -1.79 -8.69 3.69
CA TYR A 35 -2.60 -8.92 4.89
C TYR A 35 -2.85 -7.58 5.63
N ASN A 36 -3.76 -7.58 6.62
CA ASN A 36 -3.99 -6.42 7.47
C ASN A 36 -2.76 -6.11 8.33
N ARG A 37 -1.92 -5.19 7.84
CA ARG A 37 -0.64 -4.81 8.43
C ARG A 37 -0.34 -3.32 8.21
N PRO A 38 0.40 -2.66 9.12
CA PRO A 38 0.75 -1.24 8.99
C PRO A 38 1.48 -0.88 7.69
N GLU A 39 2.31 -1.79 7.16
CA GLU A 39 3.06 -1.57 5.92
C GLU A 39 2.15 -1.38 4.70
N TRP A 40 0.91 -1.86 4.76
CA TRP A 40 -0.08 -1.56 3.73
C TRP A 40 -0.31 -0.04 3.66
N VAL A 41 -0.62 0.59 4.79
CA VAL A 41 -0.89 2.03 4.84
C VAL A 41 0.30 2.83 4.32
N VAL A 42 1.53 2.40 4.64
CA VAL A 42 2.75 3.03 4.11
C VAL A 42 2.82 2.93 2.59
N ALA A 43 2.57 1.75 2.01
CA ALA A 43 2.61 1.54 0.57
C ALA A 43 1.49 2.30 -0.17
N ASP A 44 0.27 2.29 0.38
CA ASP A 44 -0.89 3.01 -0.15
C ASP A 44 -0.61 4.52 -0.22
N LEU A 45 -0.18 5.11 0.90
CA LEU A 45 0.17 6.53 0.96
C LEU A 45 1.37 6.88 0.09
N ALA A 46 2.33 5.98 -0.09
CA ALA A 46 3.47 6.20 -0.99
C ALA A 46 3.04 6.29 -2.46
N VAL A 47 2.12 5.43 -2.92
CA VAL A 47 1.56 5.52 -4.28
C VAL A 47 0.77 6.82 -4.45
N LEU A 48 -0.08 7.16 -3.48
CA LEU A 48 -0.84 8.41 -3.50
C LEU A 48 0.08 9.65 -3.52
N LYS A 49 1.19 9.62 -2.78
CA LYS A 49 2.20 10.70 -2.77
C LYS A 49 2.83 10.93 -4.15
N LEU A 50 2.98 9.88 -4.97
CA LEU A 50 3.47 9.99 -6.35
C LEU A 50 2.38 10.44 -7.34
N GLY A 51 1.12 10.56 -6.89
CA GLY A 51 -0.04 10.83 -7.74
C GLY A 51 -0.51 9.60 -8.52
N GLY A 52 -0.11 8.40 -8.10
CA GLY A 52 -0.61 7.15 -8.64
C GLY A 52 -2.02 6.82 -8.11
N VAL A 53 -2.65 5.82 -8.72
CA VAL A 53 -3.96 5.29 -8.34
C VAL A 53 -3.75 3.95 -7.65
N VAL A 54 -4.28 3.81 -6.43
CA VAL A 54 -4.17 2.56 -5.67
C VAL A 54 -5.36 1.66 -5.95
N VAL A 55 -5.09 0.39 -6.20
CA VAL A 55 -6.08 -0.68 -6.25
C VAL A 55 -5.81 -1.65 -5.09
N PRO A 56 -6.54 -1.51 -3.96
CA PRO A 56 -6.36 -2.39 -2.81
C PRO A 56 -6.95 -3.77 -3.07
N ILE A 57 -6.15 -4.82 -2.89
CA ILE A 57 -6.61 -6.22 -2.98
C ILE A 57 -6.53 -6.82 -1.57
N TYR A 58 -7.69 -6.92 -0.93
CA TYR A 58 -7.80 -7.55 0.38
C TYR A 58 -7.58 -9.06 0.26
N HIS A 59 -6.63 -9.57 1.05
CA HIS A 59 -6.54 -11.00 1.30
C HIS A 59 -7.76 -11.43 2.14
N MET A 60 -8.84 -11.88 1.49
CA MET A 60 -9.90 -12.64 2.16
C MET A 60 -9.45 -14.10 2.24
N PRO A 61 -9.23 -14.69 3.44
CA PRO A 61 -9.08 -16.13 3.55
C PRO A 61 -10.40 -16.78 3.10
N GLY A 62 -10.29 -17.78 2.23
CA GLY A 62 -11.43 -18.38 1.54
C GLY A 62 -12.59 -18.71 2.46
N HIS A 63 -13.71 -18.00 2.29
CA HIS A 63 -15.00 -18.50 2.73
C HIS A 63 -15.31 -19.71 1.84
N VAL A 64 -15.02 -20.91 2.35
CA VAL A 64 -15.66 -22.11 1.82
C VAL A 64 -17.12 -21.93 2.19
N LEU A 65 -17.97 -21.61 1.21
CA LEU A 65 -19.42 -21.74 1.40
C LEU A 65 -19.65 -23.15 1.96
N PRO A 66 -20.42 -23.33 3.05
CA PRO A 66 -20.81 -24.66 3.44
C PRO A 66 -21.53 -25.28 2.24
N ALA A 67 -20.94 -26.34 1.68
CA ALA A 67 -21.66 -27.23 0.79
C ALA A 67 -22.63 -28.01 1.68
N GLY A 68 -23.87 -27.55 1.76
CA GLY A 68 -24.92 -28.16 2.57
C GLY A 68 -26.12 -27.25 2.72
#